data_AF-A0A443Q6V9-F1
#
_entry.id   AF-A0A443Q6V9-F1
#
_cell.length_a   1.000
_cell.length_b   1.000
_cell.length_c   1.000
_cell.angle_alpha   90.00
_cell.angle_beta   90.00
_cell.angle_gamma   90.00
#
_symmetry.space_group_name_H-M   'P 1'
#
loop_
_entity.id
_entity.type
_entity.pdbx_description
1 polymer ?
#
loop_
_entity_poly.entity_id
_entity_poly.type
_entity_poly.pdbx_seq_one_letter_code
_entity_poly.pdbx_strand_id
1 'polypeptide(L)'
;YSLGKSGKPREAEWTTLAAVVIEEDNRFYVACLATGTKCTTGERSKLQNVIIDCHAESLCKRAFKKFLCHHFLNGHSVDGLKFHLFISQLPCGVIERYRGAVDKDNEQIGIQRKPGKGEKCEKASCVDKIAKWNILGFQGRRLLAITKKPIKFDSIVIGNCTEKPEYNGKRFRACLTIDKYQIDPNQNKIIKSEITNMFPLNYCPSLHFNENFRESIFTRRESVNASNSAIVFWKENGSTNMVDVVVNGFKQGVTRKEVTKKLLRISKQTLTSDIDRLFDVKKDHDL
;
A
#
# COMPACT_ATOMS: atom_id res chain seq x y z
N TYR A 1 -17.36 12.88 14.18
CA TYR A 1 -16.71 11.62 14.59
C TYR A 1 -15.86 11.93 15.83
N SER A 2 -16.15 11.37 17.01
CA SER A 2 -15.28 11.54 18.18
C SER A 2 -14.42 10.28 18.36
N LEU A 3 -13.10 10.47 18.40
CA LEU A 3 -12.14 9.37 18.59
C LEU A 3 -12.10 8.99 20.07
N GLY A 4 -12.23 7.70 20.37
CA GLY A 4 -12.12 7.16 21.73
C GLY A 4 -10.78 7.50 22.39
N LYS A 5 -10.72 7.48 23.73
CA LYS A 5 -9.54 7.93 24.50
C LYS A 5 -8.28 7.06 24.25
N SER A 6 -8.42 5.80 23.86
CA SER A 6 -7.31 4.87 23.65
C SER A 6 -6.84 4.80 22.20
N GLY A 7 -5.53 4.75 21.99
CA GLY A 7 -4.93 4.62 20.64
C GLY A 7 -4.92 5.90 19.81
N LYS A 8 -5.06 7.07 20.45
CA LYS A 8 -4.76 8.35 19.80
C LYS A 8 -3.24 8.52 19.64
N PRO A 9 -2.77 9.13 18.54
CA PRO A 9 -1.37 9.56 18.44
C PRO A 9 -1.00 10.46 19.62
N ARG A 10 0.24 10.34 20.10
CA ARG A 10 0.82 11.24 21.11
C ARG A 10 1.73 12.26 20.44
N GLU A 11 1.96 13.40 21.08
CA GLU A 11 2.82 14.47 20.54
C GLU A 11 4.26 14.00 20.25
N ALA A 12 4.78 13.05 21.02
CA ALA A 12 6.11 12.44 20.83
C ALA A 12 6.10 11.23 19.87
N GLU A 13 5.11 11.12 18.98
CA GLU A 13 5.01 10.06 17.99
C GLU A 13 5.17 10.56 16.55
N TRP A 14 5.82 9.75 15.71
CA TRP A 14 5.88 9.96 14.27
C TRP A 14 5.16 8.83 13.52
N THR A 15 4.78 9.09 12.27
CA THR A 15 4.20 8.09 11.37
C THR A 15 4.68 8.33 9.93
N THR A 16 4.24 7.47 9.01
CA THR A 16 4.39 7.68 7.56
C THR A 16 2.99 7.89 6.99
N LEU A 17 2.87 8.72 5.95
CA LEU A 17 1.65 8.91 5.17
C LEU A 17 1.87 8.32 3.77
N ALA A 18 0.85 7.65 3.24
CA ALA A 18 0.76 7.27 1.84
C ALA A 18 -0.61 7.68 1.31
N ALA A 19 -0.67 8.15 0.06
CA ALA A 19 -1.91 8.58 -0.58
C ALA A 19 -1.95 8.18 -2.04
N VAL A 20 -3.15 7.88 -2.54
CA VAL A 20 -3.42 7.73 -3.97
C VAL A 20 -4.17 8.96 -4.42
N VAL A 21 -3.58 9.65 -5.39
CA VAL A 21 -4.16 10.83 -6.05
C VAL A 21 -4.57 10.43 -7.45
N ILE A 22 -5.77 10.84 -7.86
CA ILE A 22 -6.28 10.68 -9.21
C ILE A 22 -6.05 11.99 -9.95
N GLU A 23 -5.54 11.91 -11.17
CA GLU A 23 -5.51 13.01 -12.13
C GLU A 23 -6.55 12.75 -13.23
N GLU A 24 -7.43 13.73 -13.43
CA GLU A 24 -8.46 13.77 -14.47
C GLU A 24 -8.54 15.20 -14.99
N ASP A 25 -8.37 15.41 -16.30
CA ASP A 25 -8.38 16.73 -16.95
C ASP A 25 -7.43 17.75 -16.28
N ASN A 26 -6.21 17.33 -15.94
CA ASN A 26 -5.20 18.11 -15.20
C ASN A 26 -5.65 18.58 -13.80
N ARG A 27 -6.71 17.98 -13.23
CA ARG A 27 -7.15 18.22 -11.86
C ARG A 27 -6.80 17.02 -10.99
N PHE A 28 -6.34 17.30 -9.78
CA PHE A 28 -5.84 16.30 -8.84
C PHE A 28 -6.79 16.15 -7.65
N TYR A 29 -7.18 14.91 -7.33
CA TYR A 29 -8.05 14.60 -6.20
C TYR A 29 -7.53 13.42 -5.40
N VAL A 30 -7.61 13.51 -4.07
CA VAL A 30 -7.22 12.40 -3.20
C VAL A 30 -8.33 11.34 -3.19
N ALA A 31 -8.03 10.15 -3.72
CA ALA A 31 -8.95 9.01 -3.69
C ALA A 31 -8.93 8.32 -2.33
N CYS A 32 -7.74 8.12 -1.78
CA CYS A 32 -7.55 7.53 -0.47
C CYS A 32 -6.18 7.90 0.12
N LEU A 33 -6.06 7.76 1.44
CA LEU A 33 -4.80 7.90 2.14
C LEU A 33 -4.76 7.01 3.36
N ALA A 34 -3.56 6.72 3.84
CA ALA A 34 -3.36 6.05 5.11
C ALA A 34 -2.08 6.49 5.78
N THR A 35 -2.07 6.43 7.10
CA THR A 35 -0.84 6.53 7.90
C THR A 35 -0.43 5.16 8.44
N GLY A 36 0.80 5.05 8.95
CA GLY A 36 1.23 3.89 9.73
C GLY A 36 2.62 3.38 9.39
N THR A 37 3.25 2.71 10.36
CA THR A 37 4.66 2.29 10.28
C THR A 37 4.92 0.94 10.96
N LYS A 38 3.86 0.22 11.38
CA LYS A 38 3.97 -0.95 12.25
C LYS A 38 3.47 -2.20 11.55
N CYS A 39 3.92 -3.34 12.04
CA CYS A 39 3.28 -4.62 11.76
C CYS A 39 2.80 -5.27 13.05
N THR A 40 1.73 -6.04 12.94
CA THR A 40 1.24 -6.88 14.03
C THR A 40 1.93 -8.24 13.95
N THR A 41 2.63 -8.63 15.01
CA THR A 41 3.40 -9.88 15.10
C THR A 41 2.90 -10.76 16.28
N GLY A 42 3.48 -11.94 16.43
CA GLY A 42 3.22 -12.85 17.55
C GLY A 42 1.82 -13.43 17.57
N GLU A 43 1.32 -13.76 18.75
CA GLU A 43 -0.03 -14.33 18.93
C GLU A 43 -1.15 -13.48 18.34
N ARG A 44 -0.96 -12.15 18.31
CA ARG A 44 -1.95 -11.25 17.70
C ARG A 44 -2.06 -11.44 16.19
N SER A 45 -0.96 -11.79 15.51
CA SER A 45 -0.94 -12.00 14.05
C SER A 45 -1.66 -13.26 13.61
N LYS A 46 -1.89 -14.21 14.55
CA LYS A 46 -2.62 -15.46 14.31
C LYS A 46 -4.13 -15.29 14.39
N LEU A 47 -4.62 -14.17 14.91
CA LEU A 47 -6.05 -13.90 15.03
C LEU A 47 -6.68 -13.61 13.65
N GLN A 48 -7.89 -14.10 13.44
CA GLN A 48 -8.65 -13.78 12.25
C GLN A 48 -8.96 -12.28 12.18
N ASN A 49 -9.03 -11.76 10.95
CA ASN A 49 -9.39 -10.38 10.64
C ASN A 49 -8.46 -9.28 11.19
N VAL A 50 -7.33 -9.63 11.78
CA VAL A 50 -6.26 -8.69 12.12
C VAL A 50 -5.50 -8.25 10.89
N ILE A 51 -5.19 -6.96 10.82
CA ILE A 51 -4.29 -6.44 9.80
C ILE A 51 -2.85 -6.60 10.27
N ILE A 52 -2.12 -7.51 9.62
CA ILE A 52 -0.73 -7.79 9.94
C ILE A 52 0.19 -6.64 9.50
N ASP A 53 -0.02 -6.09 8.30
CA ASP A 53 0.80 -5.00 7.78
C ASP A 53 0.06 -3.67 7.87
N CYS A 54 0.42 -2.87 8.87
CA CYS A 54 -0.13 -1.55 9.13
C CYS A 54 0.83 -0.43 8.69
N HIS A 55 1.71 -0.68 7.72
CA HIS A 55 2.42 0.40 7.04
C HIS A 55 1.47 1.19 6.14
N ALA A 56 1.72 2.49 6.04
CA ALA A 56 0.92 3.44 5.28
C ALA A 56 0.61 2.96 3.86
N GLU A 57 1.62 2.50 3.11
CA GLU A 57 1.47 2.06 1.72
C GLU A 57 0.53 0.84 1.61
N SER A 58 0.65 -0.10 2.55
CA SER A 58 -0.17 -1.31 2.60
C SER A 58 -1.60 -1.01 3.02
N LEU A 59 -1.81 -0.10 3.98
CA LEU A 59 -3.14 0.34 4.40
C LEU A 59 -3.81 1.19 3.31
N CYS A 60 -3.05 2.06 2.64
CA CYS A 60 -3.52 2.85 1.52
C CYS A 60 -4.01 1.96 0.37
N LYS A 61 -3.33 0.84 0.09
CA LYS A 61 -3.85 -0.17 -0.87
C LYS A 61 -5.19 -0.75 -0.46
N ARG A 62 -5.42 -0.99 0.83
CA ARG A 62 -6.70 -1.51 1.34
C ARG A 62 -7.79 -0.45 1.22
N ALA A 63 -7.46 0.80 1.52
CA ALA A 63 -8.34 1.96 1.32
C ALA A 63 -8.68 2.15 -0.16
N PHE A 64 -7.70 2.00 -1.06
CA PHE A 64 -7.93 2.10 -2.50
C PHE A 64 -8.89 1.04 -3.02
N LYS A 65 -8.87 -0.17 -2.47
CA LYS A 65 -9.88 -1.19 -2.81
C LYS A 65 -11.28 -0.77 -2.37
N LYS A 66 -11.44 -0.13 -1.21
CA LYS A 66 -12.73 0.42 -0.78
C LYS A 66 -13.20 1.52 -1.72
N PHE A 67 -12.31 2.46 -2.04
CA PHE A 67 -12.56 3.49 -3.04
C PHE A 67 -13.05 2.87 -4.35
N LEU A 68 -12.32 1.90 -4.93
CA LEU A 68 -12.72 1.24 -6.16
C LEU A 68 -14.07 0.50 -6.04
N CYS A 69 -14.33 -0.18 -4.92
CA CYS A 69 -15.61 -0.85 -4.71
C CYS A 69 -16.75 0.15 -4.79
N HIS A 70 -16.62 1.27 -4.10
CA HIS A 70 -17.61 2.32 -4.13
C HIS A 70 -17.71 2.98 -5.52
N HIS A 71 -16.58 3.33 -6.13
CA HIS A 71 -16.50 3.94 -7.46
C HIS A 71 -17.25 3.12 -8.51
N PHE A 72 -17.01 1.80 -8.55
CA PHE A 72 -17.68 0.90 -9.49
C PHE A 72 -19.16 0.63 -9.15
N LEU A 73 -19.53 0.56 -7.87
CA LEU A 73 -20.94 0.41 -7.47
C LEU A 73 -21.79 1.60 -7.91
N ASN A 74 -21.18 2.77 -8.10
CA ASN A 74 -21.85 3.96 -8.60
C ASN A 74 -21.74 4.11 -10.13
N GLY A 75 -21.28 3.07 -10.84
CA GLY A 75 -21.20 3.07 -12.30
C GLY A 75 -20.06 3.93 -12.88
N HIS A 76 -19.15 4.46 -12.05
CA HIS A 76 -18.03 5.24 -12.56
C HIS A 76 -16.93 4.34 -13.15
N SER A 77 -16.37 4.73 -14.29
CA SER A 77 -15.20 4.06 -14.88
C SER A 77 -13.90 4.60 -14.31
N VAL A 78 -12.83 3.80 -14.41
CA VAL A 78 -11.46 4.22 -14.15
C VAL A 78 -10.66 4.44 -15.45
N ASP A 79 -11.29 4.26 -16.61
CA ASP A 79 -10.66 4.46 -17.91
C ASP A 79 -10.32 5.94 -18.10
N GLY A 80 -9.11 6.21 -18.62
CA GLY A 80 -8.61 7.58 -18.81
C GLY A 80 -8.07 8.25 -17.55
N LEU A 81 -8.35 7.73 -16.35
CA LEU A 81 -7.79 8.24 -15.11
C LEU A 81 -6.31 7.89 -14.98
N LYS A 82 -5.52 8.86 -14.51
CA LYS A 82 -4.14 8.63 -14.08
C LYS A 82 -4.07 8.52 -12.56
N PHE A 83 -3.14 7.71 -12.07
CA PHE A 83 -2.98 7.46 -10.64
C PHE A 83 -1.57 7.81 -10.18
N HIS A 84 -1.47 8.51 -9.06
CA HIS A 84 -0.19 8.93 -8.47
C HIS A 84 -0.11 8.42 -7.04
N LEU A 85 1.04 7.83 -6.68
CA LEU A 85 1.30 7.39 -5.32
C LEU A 85 2.19 8.41 -4.61
N PHE A 86 1.69 9.03 -3.56
CA PHE A 86 2.52 9.81 -2.64
C PHE A 86 2.90 8.96 -1.43
N ILE A 87 4.16 9.05 -0.99
CA ILE A 87 4.63 8.48 0.28
C ILE A 87 5.50 9.53 0.98
N SER A 88 5.21 9.85 2.24
CA SER A 88 5.89 10.94 2.95
C SER A 88 7.34 10.65 3.34
N GLN A 89 7.82 9.42 3.16
CA GLN A 89 9.20 8.98 3.39
C GLN A 89 9.53 7.83 2.43
N LEU A 90 10.81 7.49 2.29
CA LEU A 90 11.23 6.31 1.55
C LEU A 90 10.56 5.04 2.10
N PRO A 91 9.97 4.19 1.23
CA PRO A 91 9.35 2.95 1.66
C PRO A 91 10.39 2.02 2.30
N CYS A 92 9.96 1.21 3.27
CA CYS A 92 10.88 0.27 3.91
C CYS A 92 11.43 -0.74 2.89
N GLY A 93 12.70 -1.10 3.07
CA GLY A 93 13.46 -1.96 2.17
C GLY A 93 14.18 -1.22 1.03
N VAL A 94 13.98 0.08 0.83
CA VAL A 94 14.79 0.85 -0.15
C VAL A 94 16.24 0.97 0.32
N ILE A 95 16.43 1.37 1.57
CA ILE A 95 17.75 1.43 2.21
C ILE A 95 17.95 0.11 2.94
N GLU A 96 18.99 -0.61 2.56
CA GLU A 96 19.40 -1.84 3.22
C GLU A 96 19.98 -1.50 4.61
N ARG A 97 19.12 -1.50 5.62
CA ARG A 97 19.51 -1.25 7.01
C ARG A 97 19.95 -2.52 7.74
N TYR A 98 19.79 -3.68 7.10
CA TYR A 98 20.32 -4.95 7.60
C TYR A 98 21.73 -5.15 7.03
N ARG A 99 22.75 -4.82 7.82
CA ARG A 99 24.11 -5.37 7.65
C ARG A 99 24.17 -6.83 8.11
N GLY A 100 23.19 -7.64 7.71
CA GLY A 100 23.37 -9.10 7.80
C GLY A 100 24.42 -9.53 6.79
N ALA A 101 24.96 -10.74 6.90
CA ALA A 101 25.90 -11.30 5.94
C ALA A 101 25.24 -11.39 4.55
N VAL A 102 25.23 -10.27 3.82
CA VAL A 102 25.01 -10.25 2.39
C VAL A 102 26.31 -10.81 1.83
N ASP A 103 26.17 -11.95 1.16
CA ASP A 103 27.20 -12.52 0.32
C ASP A 103 27.62 -11.42 -0.67
N LYS A 104 28.77 -10.79 -0.43
CA LYS A 104 29.23 -9.61 -1.18
C LYS A 104 29.46 -9.92 -2.65
N ASP A 105 29.51 -11.20 -2.99
CA ASP A 105 29.84 -11.71 -4.31
C ASP A 105 28.60 -11.98 -5.19
N ASN A 106 27.38 -11.82 -4.64
CA ASN A 106 26.13 -11.92 -5.41
C ASN A 106 25.38 -10.58 -5.42
N GLU A 107 25.43 -9.85 -6.53
CA GLU A 107 24.63 -8.64 -6.80
C GLU A 107 23.10 -8.90 -6.90
N GLN A 108 22.60 -9.99 -6.34
CA GLN A 108 21.18 -10.32 -6.39
C GLN A 108 20.38 -9.47 -5.40
N ILE A 109 19.52 -8.59 -5.94
CA ILE A 109 18.55 -7.83 -5.17
C ILE A 109 17.44 -8.77 -4.70
N GLY A 110 17.62 -9.40 -3.53
CA GLY A 110 16.63 -10.27 -2.92
C GLY A 110 15.40 -9.54 -2.37
N ILE A 111 14.31 -10.29 -2.17
CA ILE A 111 13.09 -9.82 -1.49
C ILE A 111 13.39 -9.65 0.00
N GLN A 112 13.17 -8.45 0.53
CA GLN A 112 13.39 -8.15 1.93
C GLN A 112 12.10 -8.32 2.75
N ARG A 113 12.24 -8.74 4.01
CA ARG A 113 11.15 -8.74 4.99
C ARG A 113 11.10 -7.40 5.71
N LYS A 114 9.95 -7.06 6.29
CA LYS A 114 9.80 -5.79 7.02
C LYS A 114 10.70 -5.72 8.25
N PRO A 115 11.31 -4.56 8.51
CA PRO A 115 12.10 -4.35 9.71
C PRO A 115 11.16 -4.38 10.93
N GLY A 116 11.41 -5.30 11.86
CA GLY A 116 10.71 -5.38 13.14
C GLY A 116 11.66 -5.10 14.30
N LYS A 117 11.19 -4.40 15.33
CA LYS A 117 11.80 -4.49 16.67
C LYS A 117 11.13 -5.66 17.39
N GLY A 118 11.85 -6.74 17.65
CA GLY A 118 11.31 -7.95 18.28
C GLY A 118 10.97 -9.05 17.28
N GLU A 119 9.80 -9.68 17.43
CA GLU A 119 9.39 -10.83 16.61
C GLU A 119 9.38 -10.50 15.11
N LYS A 120 9.84 -11.48 14.30
CA LYS A 120 9.95 -11.31 12.85
C LYS A 120 8.57 -11.15 12.21
N CYS A 121 8.42 -10.13 11.36
CA CYS A 121 7.27 -10.01 10.48
C CYS A 121 7.55 -10.74 9.15
N GLU A 122 6.65 -11.63 8.74
CA GLU A 122 6.79 -12.38 7.48
C GLU A 122 6.37 -11.59 6.24
N LYS A 123 5.93 -10.34 6.40
CA LYS A 123 5.52 -9.52 5.26
C LYS A 123 6.73 -8.94 4.56
N ALA A 124 6.72 -9.01 3.23
CA ALA A 124 7.70 -8.35 2.38
C ALA A 124 7.75 -6.84 2.66
N SER A 125 8.90 -6.24 2.38
CA SER A 125 9.14 -4.81 2.49
C SER A 125 8.19 -4.00 1.58
N CYS A 126 8.04 -2.71 1.85
CA CYS A 126 7.14 -1.86 1.06
C CYS A 126 7.67 -1.69 -0.38
N VAL A 127 8.99 -1.58 -0.58
CA VAL A 127 9.55 -1.45 -1.93
C VAL A 127 9.28 -2.68 -2.79
N ASP A 128 9.43 -3.88 -2.23
CA ASP A 128 9.18 -5.13 -2.98
C ASP A 128 7.68 -5.30 -3.28
N LYS A 129 6.82 -4.76 -2.42
CA LYS A 129 5.37 -4.72 -2.68
C LYS A 129 5.03 -3.73 -3.78
N ILE A 130 5.62 -2.55 -3.78
CA ILE A 130 5.44 -1.55 -4.83
C ILE A 130 5.91 -2.12 -6.17
N ALA A 131 7.06 -2.82 -6.22
CA ALA A 131 7.52 -3.56 -7.40
C ALA A 131 6.43 -4.51 -7.92
N LYS A 132 5.89 -5.36 -7.03
CA LYS A 132 4.79 -6.28 -7.38
C LYS A 132 3.56 -5.54 -7.91
N TRP A 133 3.22 -4.38 -7.34
CA TRP A 133 2.05 -3.59 -7.76
C TRP A 133 2.28 -2.89 -9.08
N ASN A 134 3.52 -2.49 -9.41
CA ASN A 134 3.88 -1.93 -10.71
C ASN A 134 3.66 -2.94 -11.85
N ILE A 135 3.85 -4.22 -11.56
CA ILE A 135 3.60 -5.31 -12.52
C ILE A 135 2.11 -5.65 -12.55
N LEU A 136 1.56 -6.13 -11.42
CA LEU A 136 0.24 -6.80 -11.37
C LEU A 136 -0.94 -5.83 -11.18
N GLY A 137 -0.65 -4.55 -10.94
CA GLY A 137 -1.63 -3.52 -10.64
C GLY A 137 -1.94 -3.38 -9.14
N PHE A 138 -2.26 -2.16 -8.76
CA PHE A 138 -2.51 -1.75 -7.39
C PHE A 138 -3.85 -2.26 -6.84
N GLN A 139 -4.85 -2.50 -7.71
CA GLN A 139 -6.19 -3.02 -7.38
C GLN A 139 -6.17 -4.47 -6.87
N GLY A 140 -5.21 -5.28 -7.33
CA GLY A 140 -5.08 -6.70 -6.98
C GLY A 140 -6.07 -7.62 -7.71
N ARG A 141 -5.83 -8.94 -7.58
CA ARG A 141 -6.42 -9.99 -8.44
C ARG A 141 -7.94 -9.93 -8.60
N ARG A 142 -8.71 -9.78 -7.52
CA ARG A 142 -10.17 -9.84 -7.62
C ARG A 142 -10.74 -8.66 -8.42
N LEU A 143 -10.29 -7.44 -8.12
CA LEU A 143 -10.75 -6.25 -8.84
C LEU A 143 -10.20 -6.17 -10.27
N LEU A 144 -9.09 -6.87 -10.58
CA LEU A 144 -8.58 -6.96 -11.95
C LEU A 144 -9.60 -7.54 -12.94
N ALA A 145 -10.47 -8.46 -12.49
CA ALA A 145 -11.55 -8.98 -13.34
C ALA A 145 -12.60 -7.92 -13.71
N ILE A 146 -12.70 -6.84 -12.93
CA ILE A 146 -13.58 -5.69 -13.18
C ILE A 146 -12.85 -4.66 -14.03
N THR A 147 -11.62 -4.29 -13.65
CA THR A 147 -10.84 -3.24 -14.35
C THR A 147 -10.30 -3.70 -15.70
N LYS A 148 -10.23 -5.02 -15.95
CA LYS A 148 -9.68 -5.70 -17.14
C LYS A 148 -8.20 -5.47 -17.39
N LYS A 149 -7.66 -4.31 -17.02
CA LYS A 149 -6.24 -3.94 -17.08
C LYS A 149 -5.70 -3.65 -15.67
N PRO A 150 -4.39 -3.82 -15.44
CA PRO A 150 -3.75 -3.43 -14.18
C PRO A 150 -3.82 -1.93 -13.97
N ILE A 151 -4.28 -1.48 -12.80
CA ILE A 151 -4.15 -0.06 -12.40
C ILE A 151 -2.72 0.15 -11.94
N LYS A 152 -1.94 0.88 -12.74
CA LYS A 152 -0.56 1.27 -12.44
C LYS A 152 -0.50 2.73 -12.01
N PHE A 153 0.64 3.15 -11.48
CA PHE A 153 0.87 4.55 -11.13
C PHE A 153 1.64 5.24 -12.23
N ASP A 154 1.20 6.41 -12.66
CA ASP A 154 1.89 7.28 -13.63
C ASP A 154 3.07 8.00 -12.98
N SER A 155 2.93 8.31 -11.68
CA SER A 155 4.04 8.82 -10.88
C SER A 155 4.03 8.30 -9.46
N ILE A 156 5.22 8.22 -8.87
CA ILE A 156 5.45 7.98 -7.46
C ILE A 156 6.22 9.18 -6.92
N VAL A 157 5.68 9.82 -5.89
CA VAL A 157 6.26 11.01 -5.26
C VAL A 157 6.65 10.68 -3.82
N ILE A 158 7.92 10.88 -3.48
CA ILE A 158 8.46 10.64 -2.15
C ILE A 158 8.73 11.97 -1.44
N GLY A 159 7.99 12.23 -0.36
CA GLY A 159 8.18 13.40 0.50
C GLY A 159 9.32 13.23 1.51
N ASN A 160 9.68 14.33 2.19
CA ASN A 160 10.77 14.42 3.17
C ASN A 160 12.08 13.76 2.70
N CYS A 161 12.32 13.73 1.40
CA CYS A 161 13.47 13.03 0.81
C CYS A 161 14.06 13.90 -0.29
N THR A 162 15.39 13.90 -0.30
CA THR A 162 16.24 14.58 -1.29
C THR A 162 16.91 13.49 -2.12
N GLU A 163 17.23 13.75 -3.38
CA GLU A 163 18.00 12.80 -4.18
C GLU A 163 19.48 12.85 -3.78
N LYS A 164 19.83 12.15 -2.70
CA LYS A 164 21.23 12.00 -2.25
C LYS A 164 21.83 10.64 -2.65
N PRO A 165 23.15 10.54 -2.84
CA PRO A 165 23.83 9.27 -3.16
C PRO A 165 23.60 8.14 -2.14
N GLU A 166 23.43 8.47 -0.87
CA GLU A 166 23.11 7.52 0.23
C GLU A 166 21.67 6.98 0.16
N TYR A 167 20.79 7.73 -0.50
CA TYR A 167 19.41 7.37 -0.81
C TYR A 167 19.23 6.98 -2.26
N ASN A 168 20.35 6.80 -2.99
CA ASN A 168 20.39 6.63 -4.43
C ASN A 168 19.32 5.61 -4.77
N GLY A 169 18.26 6.12 -5.39
CA GLY A 169 17.07 5.37 -5.72
C GLY A 169 17.38 4.15 -6.57
N LYS A 170 18.63 3.81 -6.91
CA LYS A 170 19.10 2.58 -7.53
C LYS A 170 18.29 1.34 -7.10
N ARG A 171 18.06 1.06 -5.81
CA ARG A 171 17.19 -0.07 -5.42
C ARG A 171 15.72 0.19 -5.76
N PHE A 172 15.22 1.38 -5.47
CA PHE A 172 13.82 1.70 -5.75
C PHE A 172 13.52 1.72 -7.26
N ARG A 173 14.29 2.46 -8.05
CA ARG A 173 14.33 2.46 -9.51
C ARG A 173 14.48 1.04 -10.06
N ALA A 174 15.41 0.24 -9.53
CA ALA A 174 15.53 -1.17 -9.91
C ALA A 174 14.26 -1.99 -9.61
N CYS A 175 13.55 -1.70 -8.52
CA CYS A 175 12.27 -2.35 -8.22
C CYS A 175 11.14 -1.87 -9.15
N LEU A 176 11.27 -0.70 -9.77
CA LEU A 176 10.32 -0.16 -10.74
C LEU A 176 10.63 -0.62 -12.18
N THR A 177 11.88 -1.03 -12.46
CA THR A 177 12.31 -1.59 -13.75
C THR A 177 12.49 -3.11 -13.67
N ILE A 178 11.74 -3.88 -14.46
CA ILE A 178 11.69 -5.35 -14.34
C ILE A 178 13.02 -6.06 -14.68
N ASP A 179 13.95 -5.39 -15.38
CA ASP A 179 15.23 -5.93 -15.84
C ASP A 179 16.08 -6.61 -14.76
N LYS A 180 15.84 -6.36 -13.47
CA LYS A 180 16.60 -6.94 -12.36
C LYS A 180 16.02 -8.19 -11.71
N TYR A 181 14.75 -8.52 -11.97
CA TYR A 181 14.24 -9.82 -11.55
C TYR A 181 14.60 -10.81 -12.65
N GLN A 182 15.73 -11.51 -12.48
CA GLN A 182 16.14 -12.62 -13.34
C GLN A 182 15.05 -13.70 -13.30
N ILE A 183 14.03 -13.55 -14.14
CA ILE A 183 13.01 -14.58 -14.36
C ILE A 183 13.72 -15.65 -15.18
N ASP A 184 13.90 -16.84 -14.58
CA ASP A 184 14.51 -18.00 -15.24
C ASP A 184 13.87 -18.20 -16.64
N PRO A 185 14.65 -18.03 -17.72
CA PRO A 185 14.16 -18.22 -19.09
C PRO A 185 13.63 -19.62 -19.37
N ASN A 186 14.11 -20.63 -18.63
CA ASN A 186 13.79 -22.04 -18.87
C ASN A 186 12.46 -22.48 -18.26
N GLN A 187 11.91 -21.74 -17.28
CA GLN A 187 10.61 -22.07 -16.68
C GLN A 187 9.41 -21.52 -17.46
N ASN A 188 9.57 -20.61 -18.43
CA ASN A 188 8.45 -19.76 -18.89
C ASN A 188 8.41 -19.35 -20.38
N LYS A 189 8.72 -20.26 -21.32
CA LYS A 189 8.47 -19.97 -22.76
C LYS A 189 6.99 -19.75 -23.09
N ILE A 190 6.07 -20.37 -22.38
CA ILE A 190 4.61 -20.29 -22.64
C ILE A 190 3.98 -19.03 -22.02
N ILE A 191 4.55 -18.50 -20.94
CA ILE A 191 3.96 -17.40 -20.17
C ILE A 191 4.27 -16.01 -20.78
N LYS A 192 5.30 -15.89 -21.63
CA LYS A 192 5.80 -14.59 -22.09
C LYS A 192 4.83 -13.83 -23.01
N SER A 193 4.15 -14.43 -23.99
CA SER A 193 3.37 -13.64 -24.96
C SER A 193 2.06 -13.10 -24.38
N GLU A 194 1.29 -13.92 -23.67
CA GLU A 194 -0.01 -13.52 -23.11
C GLU A 194 0.12 -12.60 -21.89
N ILE A 195 1.06 -12.87 -20.98
CA ILE A 195 1.29 -12.02 -19.81
C ILE A 195 1.87 -10.67 -20.21
N THR A 196 2.75 -10.60 -21.22
CA THR A 196 3.36 -9.32 -21.62
C THR A 196 2.34 -8.34 -22.19
N ASN A 197 1.32 -8.85 -22.91
CA ASN A 197 0.25 -8.01 -23.45
C ASN A 197 -0.67 -7.46 -22.35
N MET A 198 -1.01 -8.29 -21.35
CA MET A 198 -1.91 -7.89 -20.25
C MET A 198 -1.18 -7.09 -19.15
N PHE A 199 0.11 -7.32 -18.96
CA PHE A 199 0.94 -6.70 -17.94
C PHE A 199 2.21 -6.15 -18.58
N PRO A 200 2.17 -4.92 -19.16
CA PRO A 200 3.32 -4.38 -19.88
C PRO A 200 4.52 -4.26 -18.93
N LEU A 201 5.55 -5.07 -19.20
CA LEU A 201 6.73 -5.22 -18.36
C LEU A 201 7.66 -4.00 -18.45
N ASN A 202 7.56 -3.24 -19.54
CA ASN A 202 8.37 -2.04 -19.82
C ASN A 202 7.79 -0.77 -19.17
N TYR A 203 6.73 -0.88 -18.37
CA TYR A 203 6.12 0.28 -17.73
C TYR A 203 6.88 0.70 -16.47
N CYS A 204 7.35 1.94 -16.44
CA CYS A 204 8.04 2.53 -15.31
C CYS A 204 7.37 3.86 -14.90
N PRO A 205 6.84 4.01 -13.68
CA PRO A 205 6.32 5.28 -13.19
C PRO A 205 7.43 6.34 -13.14
N SER A 206 7.06 7.60 -13.38
CA SER A 206 7.96 8.71 -13.07
C SER A 206 8.18 8.80 -11.55
N LEU A 207 9.44 8.82 -11.12
CA LEU A 207 9.80 8.88 -9.70
C LEU A 207 10.27 10.29 -9.35
N HIS A 208 9.59 10.93 -8.40
CA HIS A 208 9.87 12.29 -7.95
C HIS A 208 10.21 12.30 -6.46
N PHE A 209 11.11 13.20 -6.07
CA PHE A 209 11.45 13.46 -4.68
C PHE A 209 11.05 14.90 -4.34
N ASN A 210 10.30 15.07 -3.25
CA ASN A 210 9.78 16.37 -2.84
C ASN A 210 10.34 16.75 -1.46
N GLU A 211 11.26 17.73 -1.47
CA GLU A 211 11.90 18.28 -0.28
C GLU A 211 11.08 19.39 0.40
N ASN A 212 10.07 19.92 -0.30
CA ASN A 212 9.21 21.00 0.18
C ASN A 212 8.12 20.48 1.12
N PHE A 213 7.78 19.19 1.02
CA PHE A 213 6.95 18.53 2.02
C PHE A 213 7.79 18.32 3.30
N ARG A 214 7.57 19.18 4.31
CA ARG A 214 8.36 19.21 5.58
C ARG A 214 7.48 19.13 6.81
N GLU A 215 6.78 18.02 6.93
CA GLU A 215 5.92 17.75 8.08
C GLU A 215 6.64 16.87 9.10
N SER A 216 6.89 17.43 10.29
CA SER A 216 7.66 16.78 11.36
C SER A 216 7.02 15.48 11.85
N ILE A 217 5.68 15.44 11.91
CA ILE A 217 4.89 14.25 12.28
C ILE A 217 5.10 13.08 11.31
N PHE A 218 5.53 13.39 10.08
CA PHE A 218 5.80 12.41 9.02
C PHE A 218 7.29 12.16 8.83
N THR A 219 8.13 12.55 9.79
CA THR A 219 9.58 12.38 9.75
C THR A 219 10.05 11.58 10.95
N ARG A 220 10.79 10.49 10.71
CA ARG A 220 11.41 9.71 11.80
C ARG A 220 12.56 10.51 12.41
N ARG A 221 12.55 10.71 13.73
CA ARG A 221 13.68 11.24 14.51
C ARG A 221 14.04 10.24 15.63
N GLU A 222 15.26 10.32 16.16
CA GLU A 222 15.73 9.35 17.16
C GLU A 222 14.97 9.44 18.50
N SER A 223 14.53 10.63 18.87
CA SER A 223 13.83 10.93 20.13
C SER A 223 12.33 10.65 20.11
N VAL A 224 11.75 10.21 18.98
CA VAL A 224 10.30 10.01 18.82
C VAL A 224 9.94 8.56 18.53
N ASN A 225 8.86 8.11 19.16
CA ASN A 225 8.36 6.75 18.97
C ASN A 225 7.51 6.65 17.71
N ALA A 226 7.56 5.51 17.02
CA ALA A 226 6.65 5.27 15.91
C ALA A 226 5.23 5.02 16.45
N SER A 227 4.22 5.70 15.92
CA SER A 227 2.83 5.57 16.39
C SER A 227 2.32 4.13 16.25
N ASN A 228 1.57 3.69 17.25
CA ASN A 228 0.89 2.39 17.22
C ASN A 228 -0.48 2.48 16.53
N SER A 229 -0.89 3.68 16.18
CA SER A 229 -2.14 3.99 15.50
C SER A 229 -1.90 4.36 14.04
N ALA A 230 -2.87 4.05 13.20
CA ALA A 230 -2.87 4.37 11.79
C ALA A 230 -4.28 4.84 11.39
N ILE A 231 -4.35 5.91 10.64
CA ILE A 231 -5.60 6.44 10.07
C ILE A 231 -5.69 5.89 8.65
N VAL A 232 -6.86 5.43 8.25
CA VAL A 232 -7.11 4.94 6.90
C VAL A 232 -8.37 5.59 6.39
N PHE A 233 -8.21 6.38 5.33
CA PHE A 233 -9.27 7.19 4.71
C PHE A 233 -9.47 6.76 3.26
N TRP A 234 -10.71 6.74 2.82
CA TRP A 234 -11.05 6.68 1.40
C TRP A 234 -12.28 7.52 1.12
N LYS A 235 -12.33 8.07 -0.08
CA LYS A 235 -13.49 8.80 -0.58
C LYS A 235 -14.58 7.81 -0.96
N GLU A 236 -15.80 8.11 -0.53
CA GLU A 236 -17.04 7.54 -1.06
C GLU A 236 -17.82 8.69 -1.72
N ASN A 237 -18.69 8.39 -2.69
CA ASN A 237 -19.53 9.39 -3.34
C ASN A 237 -20.50 10.00 -2.33
N GLY A 238 -20.82 11.29 -2.52
CA GLY A 238 -21.63 12.08 -1.61
C GLY A 238 -20.80 12.93 -0.63
N SER A 239 -21.41 13.32 0.49
CA SER A 239 -20.78 14.18 1.52
C SER A 239 -20.02 13.40 2.60
N THR A 240 -20.02 12.07 2.54
CA THR A 240 -19.54 11.20 3.62
C THR A 240 -18.18 10.60 3.29
N ASN A 241 -17.14 11.20 3.85
CA ASN A 241 -15.81 10.62 3.88
C ASN A 241 -15.73 9.47 4.90
N MET A 242 -15.09 8.36 4.52
CA MET A 242 -14.97 7.20 5.39
C MET A 242 -13.58 7.07 5.99
N VAL A 243 -13.56 6.76 7.29
CA VAL A 243 -12.33 6.60 8.07
C VAL A 243 -12.41 5.36 8.95
N ASP A 244 -11.33 4.59 8.93
CA ASP A 244 -11.00 3.59 9.94
C ASP A 244 -9.74 4.03 10.69
N VAL A 245 -9.73 3.78 12.00
CA VAL A 245 -8.52 3.93 12.83
C VAL A 245 -8.07 2.55 13.27
N VAL A 246 -6.85 2.21 12.86
CA VAL A 246 -6.20 0.92 13.15
C VAL A 246 -5.25 1.11 14.32
N VAL A 247 -5.35 0.26 15.34
CA VAL A 247 -4.44 0.24 16.49
C VAL A 247 -3.93 -1.17 16.67
N ASN A 248 -2.63 -1.39 16.46
CA ASN A 248 -2.00 -2.73 16.50
C ASN A 248 -2.73 -3.77 15.63
N GLY A 249 -3.24 -3.38 14.47
CA GLY A 249 -3.95 -4.25 13.53
C GLY A 249 -5.43 -4.48 13.84
N PHE A 250 -5.96 -3.92 14.94
CA PHE A 250 -7.38 -3.94 15.29
C PHE A 250 -8.05 -2.61 14.98
N LYS A 251 -9.38 -2.58 14.97
CA LYS A 251 -10.14 -1.33 15.03
C LYS A 251 -9.88 -0.64 16.38
N GLN A 252 -9.76 0.68 16.38
CA GLN A 252 -9.58 1.46 17.61
C GLN A 252 -10.65 1.09 18.65
N GLY A 253 -10.22 0.89 19.89
CA GLY A 253 -11.09 0.51 21.01
C GLY A 253 -11.54 -0.95 21.03
N VAL A 254 -11.20 -1.76 20.02
CA VAL A 254 -11.56 -3.18 19.97
C VAL A 254 -10.49 -4.03 20.64
N THR A 255 -10.93 -4.89 21.56
CA THR A 255 -10.05 -5.85 22.25
C THR A 255 -9.84 -7.13 21.44
N ARG A 256 -8.87 -7.97 21.83
CA ARG A 256 -8.64 -9.27 21.18
C ARG A 256 -9.87 -10.18 21.19
N LYS A 257 -10.71 -10.11 22.23
CA LYS A 257 -11.92 -10.93 22.37
C LYS A 257 -13.06 -10.46 21.44
N GLU A 258 -13.04 -9.20 21.03
CA GLU A 258 -14.08 -8.58 20.21
C GLU A 258 -13.71 -8.47 18.73
N VAL A 259 -12.49 -8.85 18.33
CA VAL A 259 -11.98 -8.65 16.96
C VAL A 259 -12.88 -9.28 15.90
N THR A 260 -13.54 -10.39 16.19
CA THR A 260 -14.46 -11.08 15.27
C THR A 260 -15.82 -10.38 15.16
N LYS A 261 -16.21 -9.59 16.17
CA LYS A 261 -17.51 -8.89 16.24
C LYS A 261 -17.44 -7.48 15.66
N LYS A 262 -16.32 -6.78 15.86
CA LYS A 262 -16.13 -5.38 15.47
C LYS A 262 -14.99 -5.24 14.48
N LEU A 263 -15.29 -5.53 13.21
CA LEU A 263 -14.31 -5.52 12.13
C LEU A 263 -13.94 -4.10 11.69
N LEU A 264 -12.68 -3.94 11.27
CA LEU A 264 -12.27 -2.86 10.38
C LEU A 264 -13.00 -3.01 9.05
N ARG A 265 -13.48 -1.92 8.47
CA ARG A 265 -14.05 -1.93 7.12
C ARG A 265 -12.99 -2.35 6.12
N ILE A 266 -11.74 -1.95 6.33
CA ILE A 266 -10.62 -2.40 5.49
C ILE A 266 -10.13 -3.83 5.80
N SER A 267 -10.81 -4.60 6.66
CA SER A 267 -10.43 -6.00 6.97
C SER A 267 -10.52 -6.91 5.73
N LYS A 268 -9.91 -8.10 5.79
CA LYS A 268 -9.96 -9.04 4.65
C LYS A 268 -11.40 -9.45 4.38
N GLN A 269 -12.14 -9.81 5.42
CA GLN A 269 -13.52 -10.25 5.32
C GLN A 269 -14.42 -9.18 4.73
N THR A 270 -14.37 -7.95 5.24
CA THR A 270 -15.23 -6.88 4.72
C THR A 270 -14.85 -6.49 3.29
N LEU A 271 -13.56 -6.42 2.94
CA LEU A 271 -13.14 -6.20 1.55
C LEU A 271 -13.59 -7.33 0.61
N THR A 272 -13.58 -8.58 1.07
CA THR A 272 -14.10 -9.70 0.29
C THR A 272 -15.59 -9.51 0.01
N SER A 273 -16.37 -9.20 1.05
CA SER A 273 -17.82 -9.00 0.94
C SER A 273 -18.20 -7.83 0.01
N ASP A 274 -17.48 -6.69 0.09
CA ASP A 274 -17.72 -5.57 -0.83
C ASP A 274 -17.46 -5.94 -2.29
N ILE A 275 -16.39 -6.69 -2.54
CA ILE A 275 -16.04 -7.13 -3.88
C ILE A 275 -17.02 -8.20 -4.38
N ASP A 276 -17.52 -9.09 -3.50
CA ASP A 276 -18.57 -10.06 -3.85
C ASP A 276 -19.83 -9.32 -4.34
N ARG A 277 -20.28 -8.32 -3.57
CA ARG A 277 -21.43 -7.48 -3.94
C ARG A 277 -21.27 -6.80 -5.30
N LEU A 278 -20.06 -6.33 -5.64
CA LEU A 278 -19.77 -5.78 -6.96
C LEU A 278 -19.98 -6.78 -8.09
N PHE A 279 -19.59 -8.04 -7.88
CA PHE A 279 -19.77 -9.09 -8.88
C PHE A 279 -21.23 -9.50 -9.03
N ASP A 280 -21.99 -9.49 -7.93
CA ASP A 280 -23.42 -9.81 -7.99
C ASP A 280 -24.19 -8.74 -8.77
N VAL A 281 -23.96 -7.45 -8.48
CA VAL A 281 -24.56 -6.33 -9.23
C VAL A 281 -24.22 -6.39 -10.73
N LYS A 282 -23.00 -6.76 -11.09
CA LYS A 282 -22.63 -6.89 -12.51
C LYS A 282 -23.36 -8.04 -13.22
N LYS A 283 -23.56 -9.17 -12.55
CA LYS A 283 -24.31 -10.29 -13.14
C LYS A 283 -25.75 -9.90 -13.44
N ASP A 284 -26.38 -9.11 -12.56
CA ASP A 284 -27.76 -8.66 -12.74
C ASP A 284 -27.91 -7.66 -13.90
N HIS A 285 -26.84 -6.96 -14.29
CA HIS A 285 -26.84 -6.03 -15.44
C HIS A 285 -26.41 -6.66 -16.77
N ASP A 286 -25.75 -7.83 -16.73
CA ASP A 286 -25.31 -8.59 -17.92
C ASP A 286 -26.33 -9.70 -18.33
N LEU A 287 -27.48 -9.81 -17.63
CA LEU A 287 -28.64 -10.68 -17.91
C LEU A 287 -29.80 -9.89 -18.51
#